data_AF-A0A7V8JQR9-F1
#
_entry.id   AF-A0A7V8JQR9-F1
#
_cell.length_a   1.000
_cell.length_b   1.000
_cell.length_c   1.000
_cell.angle_alpha   90.00
_cell.angle_beta   90.00
_cell.angle_gamma   90.00
#
_symmetry.space_group_name_H-M   'P 1'
#
loop_
_entity.id
_entity.type
_entity.pdbx_description
1 polymer ?
#
loop_
_entity_poly.entity_id
_entity_poly.type
_entity_poly.pdbx_seq_one_letter_code
_entity_poly.pdbx_strand_id
1 'polypeptide(L)'
;MVLFGVLPQVASRFVGFATYQLDSNLRNSTMVGIVGAGGIGSVLFAAFLRYEYNFVFTILFTVIAIIVVGELVVNAVRKALNV
;
A
#
# COMPACT_ATOMS: atom_id res chain seq x y z
N MET A 1 -7.29 2.42 33.31
CA MET A 1 -6.01 1.70 33.47
C MET A 1 -5.57 0.96 32.20
N VAL A 2 -6.48 0.32 31.44
CA VAL A 2 -6.13 -0.40 30.18
C VAL A 2 -5.85 0.54 28.98
N LEU A 3 -6.60 1.63 28.86
CA LEU A 3 -6.49 2.60 27.74
C LEU A 3 -5.16 3.36 27.66
N PHE A 4 -4.47 3.58 28.78
CA PHE A 4 -3.25 4.39 28.83
C PHE A 4 -1.96 3.57 29.02
N GLY A 5 -2.06 2.29 29.41
CA GLY A 5 -0.88 1.43 29.63
C GLY A 5 -0.63 0.43 28.51
N VAL A 6 -1.69 -0.25 28.03
CA VAL A 6 -1.55 -1.35 27.06
C VAL A 6 -1.73 -0.86 25.63
N LEU A 7 -2.68 0.06 25.42
CA LEU A 7 -3.03 0.57 24.09
C LEU A 7 -1.83 1.11 23.29
N PRO A 8 -0.92 1.95 23.85
CA PRO A 8 0.24 2.42 23.08
C PRO A 8 1.23 1.30 22.73
N GLN A 9 1.40 0.29 23.61
CA GLN A 9 2.30 -0.85 23.38
C GLN A 9 1.81 -1.76 22.23
N VAL A 10 0.50 -1.98 22.11
CA VAL A 10 -0.08 -2.77 21.01
C VAL A 10 -0.41 -1.93 19.78
N ALA A 11 -0.66 -0.63 19.91
CA ALA A 11 -0.96 0.25 18.78
C ALA A 11 0.18 0.28 17.76
N SER A 12 1.44 0.35 18.20
CA SER A 12 2.61 0.31 17.30
C SER A 12 2.67 -0.99 16.48
N ARG A 13 2.28 -2.13 17.09
CA ARG A 13 2.15 -3.42 16.40
C ARG A 13 0.98 -3.45 15.43
N PHE A 14 -0.18 -2.91 15.82
CA PHE A 14 -1.36 -2.80 14.96
C PHE A 14 -1.10 -1.94 13.72
N VAL A 15 -0.44 -0.79 13.87
CA VAL A 15 -0.06 0.07 12.74
C VAL A 15 0.85 -0.69 11.77
N GLY A 16 1.81 -1.47 12.28
CA GLY A 16 2.64 -2.35 11.46
C GLY A 16 1.84 -3.38 10.67
N PHE A 17 0.90 -4.05 11.34
CA PHE A 17 0.06 -5.07 10.73
C PHE A 17 -0.91 -4.52 9.69
N ALA A 18 -1.55 -3.37 9.96
CA ALA A 18 -2.44 -2.69 9.04
C ALA A 18 -1.70 -2.23 7.77
N THR A 19 -0.47 -1.73 7.93
CA THR A 19 0.38 -1.32 6.80
C THR A 19 0.78 -2.51 5.93
N TYR A 20 1.22 -3.60 6.56
CA TYR A 20 1.55 -4.83 5.85
C TYR A 20 0.35 -5.34 5.04
N GLN A 21 -0.85 -5.27 5.63
CA GLN A 21 -2.08 -5.57 4.90
C GLN A 21 -2.32 -4.60 3.75
N LEU A 22 -2.16 -3.29 3.94
CA LEU A 22 -2.33 -2.32 2.86
C LEU A 22 -1.38 -2.57 1.69
N ASP A 23 -0.08 -2.77 1.94
CA ASP A 23 0.91 -3.11 0.90
C ASP A 23 0.51 -4.40 0.17
N SER A 24 0.22 -5.46 0.93
CA SER A 24 -0.16 -6.75 0.37
C SER A 24 -1.44 -6.65 -0.48
N ASN A 25 -2.43 -5.89 -0.02
CA ASN A 25 -3.67 -5.66 -0.76
C ASN A 25 -3.44 -4.81 -2.03
N LEU A 26 -2.55 -3.82 -2.00
CA LEU A 26 -2.20 -3.02 -3.19
C LEU A 26 -1.52 -3.89 -4.25
N ARG A 27 -0.57 -4.74 -3.85
CA ARG A 27 0.10 -5.68 -4.76
C ARG A 27 -0.83 -6.78 -5.25
N ASN A 28 -1.72 -7.30 -4.40
CA ASN A 28 -2.73 -8.25 -4.85
C ASN A 28 -3.73 -7.58 -5.80
N SER A 29 -4.08 -6.30 -5.61
CA SER A 29 -4.99 -5.58 -6.51
C SER A 29 -4.42 -5.44 -7.92
N THR A 30 -3.11 -5.28 -8.08
CA THR A 30 -2.50 -5.26 -9.43
C THR A 30 -2.52 -6.63 -10.09
N MET A 31 -2.24 -7.72 -9.36
CA MET A 31 -2.37 -9.08 -9.89
C MET A 31 -3.82 -9.48 -10.20
N VAL A 32 -4.75 -9.18 -9.28
CA VAL A 32 -6.17 -9.48 -9.39
C VAL A 32 -6.84 -8.65 -10.49
N GLY A 33 -6.37 -7.41 -10.71
CA GLY A 33 -6.86 -6.57 -11.81
C GLY A 33 -6.50 -7.11 -13.20
N ILE A 34 -5.38 -7.84 -13.34
CA ILE A 34 -5.01 -8.48 -14.61
C ILE A 34 -5.95 -9.65 -14.94
N VAL A 35 -6.43 -10.41 -13.95
CA VAL A 35 -7.37 -11.54 -14.16
C VAL A 35 -8.83 -11.10 -14.30
N GLY A 36 -9.11 -9.79 -14.33
CA GLY A 36 -10.44 -9.24 -14.64
C GLY A 36 -11.32 -8.88 -13.45
N ALA A 37 -10.82 -8.95 -12.21
CA ALA A 37 -11.57 -8.54 -11.02
C ALA A 37 -11.57 -7.01 -10.77
N GLY A 38 -10.93 -6.23 -11.66
CA GLY A 38 -10.90 -4.77 -11.62
C GLY A 38 -9.80 -4.17 -10.73
N GLY A 39 -9.73 -2.83 -10.68
CA GLY A 39 -8.74 -2.09 -9.88
C GLY A 39 -7.54 -1.57 -10.68
N ILE A 40 -6.42 -1.29 -10.01
CA ILE A 40 -5.24 -0.68 -10.65
C ILE A 40 -4.60 -1.63 -11.68
N GLY A 41 -4.69 -2.95 -11.45
CA GLY A 41 -4.20 -3.95 -12.40
C GLY A 41 -4.95 -3.98 -13.72
N SER A 42 -6.25 -3.67 -13.74
CA SER A 42 -7.05 -3.71 -14.97
C SER A 42 -6.73 -2.52 -15.89
N VAL A 43 -6.49 -1.33 -15.33
CA VAL A 43 -6.05 -0.15 -16.10
C VAL A 43 -4.62 -0.32 -16.62
N LEU A 44 -3.73 -0.92 -15.82
CA LEU A 44 -2.36 -1.25 -16.25
C LEU A 44 -2.38 -2.25 -17.42
N PHE A 45 -3.16 -3.31 -17.31
CA PHE A 45 -3.29 -4.33 -18.37
C PHE A 45 -3.94 -3.77 -19.64
N ALA A 46 -4.98 -2.94 -19.50
CA ALA A 46 -5.62 -2.27 -20.64
C ALA A 46 -4.66 -1.33 -21.38
N ALA A 47 -3.82 -0.59 -20.66
CA ALA A 47 -2.79 0.27 -21.25
C ALA A 47 -1.70 -0.54 -21.96
N PHE A 48 -1.33 -1.68 -21.38
CA PHE A 48 -0.37 -2.60 -21.98
C PHE A 48 -0.89 -3.19 -23.30
N LEU A 49 -2.18 -3.56 -23.36
CA LEU A 49 -2.84 -4.03 -24.58
C LEU A 49 -2.93 -2.96 -25.68
N ARG A 50 -2.92 -1.67 -25.32
CA ARG A 50 -2.89 -0.54 -26.25
C ARG A 50 -1.49 -0.18 -26.73
N TYR A 51 -0.46 -0.90 -26.27
CA TYR A 51 0.96 -0.59 -26.53
C TYR A 51 1.38 0.81 -26.05
N GLU A 52 0.63 1.42 -25.12
CA GLU A 52 0.92 2.74 -24.55
C GLU A 52 1.89 2.62 -23.37
N TYR A 53 3.14 2.21 -23.65
CA TYR A 53 4.14 1.94 -22.60
C TYR A 53 4.42 3.16 -21.70
N ASN A 54 4.35 4.39 -22.24
CA ASN A 54 4.47 5.61 -21.44
C ASN A 54 3.41 5.70 -20.32
N PHE A 55 2.18 5.30 -20.64
CA PHE A 55 1.09 5.29 -19.66
C PHE A 55 1.26 4.14 -18.66
N VAL A 56 1.72 2.97 -19.11
CA VAL A 56 2.05 1.83 -18.24
C VAL A 56 3.12 2.22 -17.20
N PHE A 57 4.20 2.88 -17.63
CA PHE A 57 5.25 3.35 -16.72
C PHE A 57 4.74 4.38 -15.72
N THR A 58 3.84 5.27 -16.16
CA THR A 58 3.23 6.28 -15.27
C THR A 58 2.39 5.62 -14.17
N ILE A 59 1.58 4.60 -14.53
CA ILE A 59 0.80 3.83 -13.54
C ILE A 59 1.72 3.10 -12.58
N LEU A 60 2.73 2.39 -13.10
CA LEU A 60 3.68 1.64 -12.29
C LEU A 60 4.42 2.55 -11.30
N PHE A 61 4.91 3.69 -11.77
CA PHE A 61 5.57 4.69 -10.95
C PHE A 61 4.65 5.23 -9.85
N THR A 62 3.39 5.51 -10.18
CA THR A 62 2.39 5.99 -9.21
C THR A 62 2.13 4.96 -8.12
N VAL A 63 2.00 3.68 -8.46
CA VAL A 63 1.81 2.60 -7.46
C VAL A 63 3.01 2.50 -6.53
N ILE A 64 4.23 2.51 -7.08
CA ILE A 64 5.46 2.47 -6.28
C ILE A 64 5.54 3.69 -5.35
N ALA A 65 5.25 4.88 -5.87
CA ALA A 65 5.26 6.11 -5.08
C ALA A 65 4.27 6.04 -3.91
N ILE A 66 3.06 5.51 -4.11
CA ILE A 66 2.07 5.33 -3.05
C ILE A 66 2.57 4.36 -1.97
N ILE A 67 3.19 3.24 -2.37
CA ILE A 67 3.74 2.26 -1.42
C ILE A 67 4.84 2.90 -0.57
N VAL A 68 5.79 3.59 -1.20
CA VAL A 68 6.90 4.26 -0.52
C VAL A 68 6.39 5.34 0.44
N VAL A 69 5.45 6.17 0.00
CA VAL A 69 4.83 7.19 0.87
C VAL A 69 4.13 6.55 2.06
N GLY A 70 3.43 5.43 1.85
CA GLY A 70 2.81 4.66 2.92
C GLY A 70 3.82 4.16 3.95
N GLU A 71 4.94 3.59 3.51
CA GLU A 71 6.03 3.16 4.41
C GLU A 71 6.65 4.32 5.18
N LEU A 72 6.86 5.47 4.53
CA LEU A 72 7.40 6.67 5.18
C LEU A 72 6.47 7.20 6.28
N VAL A 73 5.17 7.30 6.00
CA VAL A 73 4.16 7.70 7.00
C VAL A 73 4.18 6.74 8.19
N VAL A 74 4.31 5.44 7.93
CA VAL A 74 4.31 4.42 8.98
C VAL A 74 5.58 4.45 9.81
N ASN A 75 6.73 4.67 9.19
CA ASN A 75 7.98 4.88 9.91
C ASN A 75 7.92 6.16 10.77
N ALA A 76 7.29 7.23 10.28
CA ALA A 76 7.06 8.44 11.06
C ALA A 76 6.13 8.19 12.26
N VAL A 77 5.02 7.46 12.05
CA VAL A 77 4.07 7.11 13.12
C VAL A 77 4.70 6.17 14.15
N ARG A 78 5.48 5.17 13.71
CA ARG A 78 6.25 4.30 14.61
C ARG A 78 7.28 5.08 15.44
N LYS A 79 7.95 6.07 14.82
CA LYS A 79 8.91 6.95 15.49
C LYS A 79 8.24 7.94 16.46
N ALA A 80 6.99 8.29 16.24
CA ALA A 80 6.20 9.12 17.17
C ALA A 80 5.57 8.30 18.32
N LEU A 81 5.31 7.00 18.11
CA LEU A 81 4.71 6.10 19.11
C LEU A 81 5.75 5.37 19.98
N ASN A 82 6.97 5.17 19.49
CA ASN A 82 8.10 4.84 20.35
C ASN A 82 8.63 6.16 20.95
N VAL A 83 8.65 6.23 22.28
CA VAL A 83 9.45 7.20 23.05
C VAL A 83 10.84 7.38 22.43
#